data_AF-A0A842W524-F1
#
_entry.id   AF-A0A842W524-F1
#
_cell.length_a   1.000
_cell.length_b   1.000
_cell.length_c   1.000
_cell.angle_alpha   90.00
_cell.angle_beta   90.00
_cell.angle_gamma   90.00
#
_symmetry.space_group_name_H-M   'P 1'
#
loop_
_entity.id
_entity.type
_entity.pdbx_description
1 polymer ?
#
loop_
_entity_poly.entity_id
_entity_poly.type
_entity_poly.pdbx_seq_one_letter_code
_entity_poly.pdbx_strand_id
1 'polypeptide(L)'
;MVTMPESMDECFYFTNRKIKLDDGEGSIIAWVYKPKCPKCKKGIMGKPINEKTGKVKIRAKEYVCPECGYTVLKDELEPTLELEIQYKCPFCGDEGEATTEYNRRTWKGVKA
;
A
#
# COMPACT_ATOMS: atom_id res chain seq x y z
N MET A 1 5.06 -13.24 -10.86
CA MET A 1 5.58 -12.02 -11.51
C MET A 1 4.78 -10.87 -10.93
N VAL A 2 5.46 -10.00 -10.19
CA VAL A 2 4.83 -8.79 -9.68
C VAL A 2 4.88 -7.72 -10.75
N THR A 3 3.87 -6.86 -10.83
CA THR A 3 3.80 -5.82 -11.87
C THR A 3 4.01 -4.47 -11.22
N MET A 4 5.01 -3.71 -11.68
CA MET A 4 5.24 -2.37 -11.13
C MET A 4 4.10 -1.42 -11.53
N PRO A 5 3.54 -0.64 -10.60
CA PRO A 5 2.49 0.32 -10.89
C PRO A 5 3.01 1.45 -11.79
N GLU A 6 2.18 1.90 -12.73
CA GLU A 6 2.50 3.02 -13.64
C GLU A 6 2.43 4.36 -12.90
N SER A 7 1.54 4.49 -11.91
CA SER A 7 1.42 5.67 -11.07
C SER A 7 1.31 5.37 -9.57
N MET A 8 1.84 6.27 -8.74
CA MET A 8 1.60 6.28 -7.29
C MET A 8 0.12 6.49 -6.94
N ASP A 9 -0.69 7.04 -7.85
CA ASP A 9 -2.14 7.19 -7.64
C ASP A 9 -2.87 5.84 -7.58
N GLU A 10 -2.30 4.79 -8.13
CA GLU A 10 -2.85 3.43 -8.07
C GLU A 10 -2.43 2.70 -6.79
N CYS A 11 -1.42 3.23 -6.10
CA CYS A 11 -0.83 2.64 -4.92
C CYS A 11 -1.56 3.08 -3.65
N PHE A 12 -1.92 2.12 -2.84
CA PHE A 12 -2.31 2.32 -1.45
C PHE A 12 -1.10 2.59 -0.56
N TYR A 13 -0.03 1.84 -0.81
CA TYR A 13 1.26 1.97 -0.15
C TYR A 13 2.34 1.83 -1.20
N PHE A 14 3.39 2.64 -1.09
CA PHE A 14 4.57 2.54 -1.93
C PHE A 14 5.78 2.92 -1.09
N THR A 15 6.84 2.14 -1.20
CA THR A 15 8.13 2.47 -0.62
C THR A 15 9.24 2.05 -1.57
N ASN A 16 10.25 2.88 -1.69
CA ASN A 16 11.47 2.59 -2.41
C ASN A 16 12.63 2.92 -1.46
N ARG A 17 13.37 1.90 -1.03
CA ARG A 17 14.44 2.00 -0.05
C ARG A 17 15.71 1.44 -0.64
N LYS A 18 16.79 2.22 -0.56
CA LYS A 18 18.15 1.74 -0.80
C LYS A 18 18.73 1.29 0.54
N ILE A 19 19.31 0.09 0.57
CA ILE A 19 19.98 -0.48 1.72
C ILE A 19 21.47 -0.38 1.45
N LYS A 20 22.19 0.35 2.29
CA LYS A 20 23.65 0.37 2.28
C LYS A 20 24.12 -0.38 3.52
N LEU A 21 24.87 -1.46 3.32
CA LEU A 21 25.57 -2.20 4.36
C LEU A 21 27.08 -2.06 4.11
N ASP A 22 27.89 -2.33 5.12
CA ASP A 22 29.35 -2.32 4.98
C ASP A 22 29.85 -3.28 3.89
N ASP A 23 29.12 -4.40 3.69
CA ASP A 23 29.44 -5.45 2.71
C ASP A 23 28.76 -5.27 1.33
N GLY A 24 27.99 -4.20 1.08
CA GLY A 24 27.39 -3.94 -0.24
C GLY A 24 26.11 -3.08 -0.28
N GLU A 25 25.56 -2.89 -1.48
CA GLU A 25 24.37 -2.08 -1.75
C GLU A 25 23.20 -2.93 -2.28
N GLY A 26 22.05 -2.84 -1.61
CA GLY A 26 20.80 -3.46 -2.01
C GLY A 26 19.69 -2.43 -2.21
N SER A 27 18.56 -2.87 -2.74
CA SER A 27 17.38 -2.04 -2.93
C SER A 27 16.12 -2.84 -2.69
N ILE A 28 15.08 -2.20 -2.16
CA ILE A 28 13.77 -2.80 -1.98
C ILE A 28 12.74 -1.79 -2.47
N ILE A 29 11.92 -2.22 -3.42
CA ILE A 29 10.74 -1.51 -3.89
C ILE A 29 9.56 -2.36 -3.49
N ALA A 30 8.62 -1.79 -2.74
CA ALA A 30 7.41 -2.51 -2.35
C ALA A 30 6.19 -1.62 -2.50
N TRP A 31 5.10 -2.19 -3.00
CA TRP A 31 3.86 -1.49 -3.25
C TRP A 31 2.64 -2.35 -2.97
N VAL A 32 1.52 -1.67 -2.74
CA VAL A 32 0.20 -2.26 -2.52
C VAL A 32 -0.75 -1.52 -3.42
N TYR A 33 -1.54 -2.22 -4.21
CA TYR A 33 -2.57 -1.60 -5.04
C TYR A 33 -3.76 -1.13 -4.18
N LYS A 34 -4.37 -0.02 -4.59
CA LYS A 34 -5.67 0.37 -4.00
C LYS A 34 -6.73 -0.67 -4.36
N PRO A 35 -7.50 -1.16 -3.39
CA PRO A 35 -8.47 -2.21 -3.65
C PRO A 35 -9.64 -1.64 -4.47
N LYS A 36 -10.11 -2.42 -5.43
CA LYS A 36 -11.37 -2.14 -6.13
C LYS A 36 -12.54 -2.30 -5.16
N CYS A 37 -13.58 -1.50 -5.35
CA CYS A 37 -14.78 -1.57 -4.52
C CYS A 37 -15.43 -2.97 -4.64
N PRO A 38 -15.66 -3.70 -3.54
CA PRO A 38 -16.25 -5.03 -3.59
C PRO A 38 -17.71 -5.00 -4.07
N LYS A 39 -18.40 -3.87 -3.89
CA LYS A 39 -19.81 -3.69 -4.27
C LYS A 39 -20.00 -3.36 -5.75
N CYS A 40 -19.34 -2.30 -6.24
CA CYS A 40 -19.55 -1.85 -7.62
C CYS A 40 -18.46 -2.30 -8.60
N LYS A 41 -17.29 -2.76 -8.11
CA LYS A 41 -16.11 -3.16 -8.90
C LYS A 41 -15.55 -2.11 -9.88
N LYS A 42 -16.16 -0.93 -9.95
CA LYS A 42 -15.77 0.19 -10.82
C LYS A 42 -14.85 1.18 -10.10
N GLY A 43 -15.23 1.56 -8.88
CA GLY A 43 -14.48 2.55 -8.11
C GLY A 43 -13.29 1.96 -7.37
N ILE A 44 -12.24 2.77 -7.22
CA ILE A 44 -11.10 2.47 -6.35
C ILE A 44 -11.42 2.99 -4.95
N MET A 45 -11.31 2.13 -3.93
CA MET A 45 -11.59 2.53 -2.54
C MET A 45 -10.53 3.52 -2.06
N GLY A 46 -10.97 4.61 -1.42
CA GLY A 46 -10.10 5.67 -0.94
C GLY A 46 -10.54 6.23 0.40
N LYS A 47 -9.69 7.04 1.03
CA LYS A 47 -10.10 7.75 2.24
C LYS A 47 -11.18 8.78 1.91
N PRO A 48 -12.18 8.98 2.79
CA PRO A 48 -13.23 9.96 2.58
C PRO A 48 -12.67 11.38 2.40
N ILE A 49 -13.28 12.14 1.50
CA ILE A 49 -12.98 13.55 1.29
C ILE A 49 -13.84 14.36 2.26
N ASN A 50 -13.26 15.38 2.88
CA ASN A 50 -14.00 16.33 3.67
C ASN A 50 -14.70 17.33 2.74
N GLU A 51 -16.03 17.28 2.68
CA GLU A 51 -16.85 18.12 1.79
C GLU A 51 -16.62 19.62 1.99
N LYS A 52 -16.26 20.05 3.22
CA LYS A 52 -16.00 21.46 3.51
C LYS A 52 -14.66 21.97 3.00
N THR A 53 -13.65 21.09 2.93
CA THR A 53 -12.28 21.49 2.59
C THR A 53 -11.79 20.91 1.26
N GLY A 54 -12.53 19.97 0.67
CA GLY A 54 -12.10 19.19 -0.49
C GLY A 54 -10.89 18.30 -0.22
N LYS A 55 -10.41 18.23 1.03
CA LYS A 55 -9.19 17.49 1.40
C LYS A 55 -9.54 16.11 1.92
N VAL A 56 -8.68 15.15 1.59
CA VAL A 56 -8.76 13.78 2.11
C VAL A 56 -8.63 13.78 3.64
N LYS A 57 -9.54 13.07 4.32
CA LYS A 57 -9.45 12.86 5.78
C LYS A 57 -8.27 11.94 6.08
N ILE A 58 -7.12 12.54 6.42
CA ILE A 58 -5.85 11.83 6.64
C ILE A 58 -5.98 10.72 7.70
N ARG A 59 -6.75 10.95 8.77
CA ARG A 59 -6.99 10.03 9.89
C ARG A 59 -8.36 9.32 9.82
N ALA A 60 -8.85 9.04 8.62
CA ALA A 60 -10.08 8.26 8.47
C ALA A 60 -9.91 6.83 8.99
N LYS A 61 -10.94 6.32 9.68
CA LYS A 61 -11.04 4.92 10.13
C LYS A 61 -11.72 4.01 9.09
N GLU A 62 -12.25 4.61 8.04
CA GLU A 62 -13.02 3.96 6.99
C GLU A 62 -12.53 4.42 5.61
N TYR A 63 -12.73 3.55 4.63
CA TYR A 63 -12.55 3.79 3.21
C TYR A 63 -13.91 3.88 2.55
N VAL A 64 -14.06 4.81 1.61
CA VAL A 64 -15.30 5.07 0.89
C VAL A 64 -15.06 4.90 -0.60
N CYS A 65 -15.97 4.21 -1.27
CA CYS A 65 -16.00 4.17 -2.72
C CYS A 65 -16.54 5.49 -3.29
N PRO A 66 -15.81 6.21 -4.15
CA PRO A 66 -16.30 7.44 -4.77
C PRO A 66 -17.48 7.20 -5.72
N GLU A 67 -17.57 6.03 -6.35
CA GLU A 67 -18.59 5.71 -7.37
C GLU A 67 -19.96 5.34 -6.78
N CYS A 68 -19.97 4.63 -5.64
CA CYS A 68 -21.21 4.08 -5.07
C CYS A 68 -21.43 4.40 -3.59
N GLY A 69 -20.51 5.15 -2.97
CA GLY A 69 -20.59 5.53 -1.56
C GLY A 69 -20.42 4.37 -0.56
N TYR A 70 -20.06 3.17 -1.01
CA TYR A 70 -19.87 2.03 -0.12
C TYR A 70 -18.68 2.24 0.83
N THR A 71 -18.89 2.01 2.13
CA THR A 71 -17.89 2.23 3.17
C THR A 71 -17.40 0.90 3.76
N VAL A 72 -16.10 0.81 4.04
CA VAL A 72 -15.44 -0.35 4.67
C VAL A 72 -14.47 0.13 5.73
N LEU A 73 -14.40 -0.55 6.88
CA LEU A 73 -13.46 -0.20 7.93
C LEU A 73 -12.02 -0.51 7.52
N LYS A 74 -11.09 0.31 8.03
CA LYS A 74 -9.65 0.14 7.78
C LYS A 74 -9.14 -1.23 8.23
N ASP A 75 -9.52 -1.67 9.42
CA ASP A 75 -9.09 -2.96 9.98
C ASP A 75 -9.66 -4.17 9.22
N GLU A 76 -10.74 -4.01 8.44
CA GLU A 76 -11.29 -5.07 7.58
C GLU A 76 -10.65 -5.06 6.18
N LEU A 77 -10.32 -3.89 5.65
CA LEU A 77 -9.78 -3.73 4.29
C LEU A 77 -8.28 -4.00 4.22
N GLU A 78 -7.48 -3.42 5.12
CA GLU A 78 -6.01 -3.55 5.09
C GLU A 78 -5.49 -4.99 5.10
N PRO A 79 -6.02 -5.96 5.88
CA PRO A 79 -5.51 -7.33 5.84
C PRO A 79 -5.84 -8.06 4.53
N THR A 80 -6.78 -7.57 3.72
CA THR A 80 -7.10 -8.15 2.40
C THR A 80 -6.14 -7.69 1.31
N LEU A 81 -5.26 -6.73 1.62
CA LEU A 81 -4.35 -6.15 0.64
C LEU A 81 -3.08 -6.99 0.50
N GLU A 82 -2.62 -7.12 -0.73
CA GLU A 82 -1.38 -7.81 -1.07
C GLU A 82 -0.25 -6.79 -1.26
N LEU A 83 0.88 -7.07 -0.61
CA LEU A 83 2.14 -6.34 -0.75
C LEU A 83 3.02 -7.08 -1.75
N GLU A 84 3.30 -6.42 -2.86
CA GLU A 84 4.27 -6.87 -3.85
C GLU A 84 5.61 -6.21 -3.60
N ILE A 85 6.69 -6.99 -3.72
CA ILE A 85 8.05 -6.58 -3.37
C ILE A 85 8.99 -7.01 -4.49
N GLN A 86 9.79 -6.07 -4.98
CA GLN A 86 11.01 -6.33 -5.73
C GLN A 86 12.20 -5.95 -4.86
N TYR A 87 13.17 -6.83 -4.73
CA TYR A 87 14.35 -6.57 -3.92
C TYR A 87 15.63 -7.01 -4.62
N LYS A 88 16.72 -6.33 -4.26
CA LYS A 88 18.09 -6.66 -4.63
C LYS A 88 18.88 -6.92 -3.36
N CYS A 89 19.45 -8.11 -3.26
CA CYS A 89 20.23 -8.52 -2.10
C CYS A 89 21.54 -7.71 -2.01
N PRO A 90 21.84 -7.07 -0.87
CA PRO A 90 23.08 -6.32 -0.70
C PRO A 90 24.34 -7.19 -0.66
N PHE A 91 24.22 -8.50 -0.37
CA PHE A 91 25.37 -9.41 -0.22
C PHE A 91 25.74 -10.15 -1.51
N CYS A 92 24.74 -10.72 -2.21
CA CYS A 92 24.98 -11.46 -3.45
C CYS A 92 24.63 -10.68 -4.72
N GLY A 93 23.92 -9.55 -4.61
CA GLY A 93 23.52 -8.73 -5.75
C GLY A 93 22.33 -9.27 -6.54
N ASP A 94 21.82 -10.46 -6.21
CA ASP A 94 20.68 -11.07 -6.89
C ASP A 94 19.39 -10.28 -6.68
N GLU A 95 18.56 -10.28 -7.71
CA GLU A 95 17.25 -9.66 -7.73
C GLU A 95 16.16 -10.72 -7.54
N GLY A 96 15.11 -10.37 -6.79
CA GLY A 96 14.02 -11.28 -6.48
C GLY A 96 12.69 -10.55 -6.33
N GLU A 97 11.62 -11.33 -6.47
CA GLU A 97 10.24 -10.88 -6.30
C GLU A 97 9.59 -11.65 -5.13
N ALA A 98 8.74 -10.98 -4.36
CA ALA A 98 7.94 -11.62 -3.32
C ALA A 98 6.57 -10.95 -3.21
N THR A 99 5.56 -11.75 -2.88
CA THR A 99 4.21 -11.28 -2.58
C THR A 99 3.82 -11.77 -1.19
N THR A 100 3.29 -10.90 -0.35
CA THR A 100 2.87 -11.22 1.02
C THR A 100 1.67 -10.37 1.43
N GLU A 101 1.04 -10.70 2.55
CA GLU A 101 -0.07 -9.92 3.09
C GLU A 101 0.42 -8.57 3.62
N TYR A 102 -0.31 -7.50 3.31
CA TYR A 102 0.02 -6.17 3.80
C TYR A 102 -0.35 -6.04 5.28
N ASN A 103 0.68 -6.00 6.14
CA ASN A 103 0.51 -5.73 7.56
C ASN A 103 1.35 -4.51 7.98
N ARG A 104 0.68 -3.48 8.51
CA ARG A 104 1.39 -2.35 9.14
C ARG A 104 1.94 -2.78 10.49
N ARG A 105 3.27 -2.90 10.57
CA ARG A 105 3.96 -3.11 11.84
C ARG A 105 3.61 -2.02 12.85
N THR A 106 3.30 -2.44 14.06
CA THR A 106 3.24 -1.58 15.23
C THR A 106 4.66 -1.25 15.68
N TRP A 107 4.96 0.03 15.89
CA TRP A 107 6.23 0.45 16.48
C TRP A 107 5.96 0.93 17.91
N LYS A 108 6.58 0.27 18.91
CA LYS A 108 6.40 0.57 20.34
C LYS A 108 4.93 0.64 20.78
N GLY A 109 4.10 -0.30 20.31
CA GLY A 109 2.68 -0.38 20.68
C GLY A 109 1.76 0.63 19.98
N VAL A 110 2.29 1.50 19.10
CA VAL A 110 1.50 2.43 18.31
C VAL A 110 1.38 1.91 16.88
N LYS A 111 0.14 1.73 16.38
CA LYS A 111 -0.13 1.49 14.96
C LYS A 111 0.28 2.75 14.18
N ALA A 112 1.26 2.62 13.28
CA ALA A 112 1.71 3.71 12.40
C ALA A 112 0.70 4.02 11.27
#